data_AF-S3ANT0-F1
#
_entry.id   AF-S3ANT0-F1
#
_cell.length_a   1.000
_cell.length_b   1.000
_cell.length_c   1.000
_cell.angle_alpha   90.00
_cell.angle_beta   90.00
_cell.angle_gamma   90.00
#
_symmetry.space_group_name_H-M   'P 1'
#
loop_
_entity.id
_entity.type
_entity.pdbx_description
1 polymer ?
#
loop_
_entity_poly.entity_id
_entity_poly.type
_entity_poly.pdbx_seq_one_letter_code
_entity_poly.pdbx_strand_id
1 'polypeptide(L)'
;MSLRELVRDEEYARLSRPQLLERLRGARLYFQQPEEPGFLVSQTQDGPLVPVFTSWERLALFAGVCAWASTTAEDLVELLPEGVRALVDPLGPRPFLLDATVFEGPDVHAGDGAGGGPGRVAEGVRAR
;
A
#
# COMPACT_ATOMS: atom_id res chain seq x y z
N MET A 1 18.16 -0.92 22.14
CA MET A 1 16.76 -1.38 22.10
C MET A 1 16.08 -0.96 23.40
N SER A 2 15.00 -0.19 23.29
CA SER A 2 14.20 0.33 24.41
C SER A 2 12.95 -0.52 24.63
N LEU A 3 12.43 -0.57 25.86
CA LEU A 3 11.17 -1.26 26.19
C LEU A 3 10.01 -0.79 25.29
N ARG A 4 9.97 0.50 24.92
CA ARG A 4 8.96 1.04 24.00
C ARG A 4 9.07 0.44 22.59
N GLU A 5 10.28 0.19 22.12
CA GLU A 5 10.52 -0.43 20.81
C GLU A 5 10.09 -1.89 20.85
N LEU A 6 10.42 -2.61 21.92
CA LEU A 6 10.04 -4.00 22.11
C LEU A 6 8.52 -4.18 22.18
N VAL A 7 7.82 -3.33 22.95
CA VAL A 7 6.36 -3.35 23.04
C VAL A 7 5.73 -3.08 21.67
N ARG A 8 6.26 -2.12 20.91
CA ARG A 8 5.78 -1.87 19.54
C ARG A 8 5.98 -3.07 18.63
N ASP A 9 7.16 -3.68 18.63
CA ASP A 9 7.45 -4.86 17.81
C ASP A 9 6.49 -6.02 18.16
N GLU A 10 6.24 -6.26 19.44
CA GLU A 10 5.27 -7.28 19.91
C GLU A 10 3.83 -6.94 19.51
N GLU A 11 3.42 -5.68 19.62
CA GLU A 11 2.10 -5.23 19.16
C GLU A 11 1.94 -5.44 17.65
N TYR A 12 2.94 -5.06 16.84
CA TYR A 12 2.91 -5.25 15.39
C TYR A 12 2.92 -6.73 15.01
N ALA A 13 3.64 -7.59 15.73
CA ALA A 13 3.67 -9.03 15.50
C ALA A 13 2.31 -9.70 15.73
N ARG A 14 1.44 -9.09 16.57
CA ARG A 14 0.08 -9.59 16.85
C ARG A 14 -0.97 -9.09 15.87
N LEU A 15 -0.67 -8.05 15.09
CA LEU A 15 -1.62 -7.50 14.13
C LEU A 15 -1.76 -8.45 12.93
N SER A 16 -3.00 -8.64 12.49
CA SER A 16 -3.24 -9.25 11.18
C SER A 16 -2.82 -8.29 10.07
N ARG A 17 -2.52 -8.83 8.88
CA ARG A 17 -2.13 -8.01 7.73
C ARG A 17 -3.15 -6.90 7.39
N PRO A 18 -4.47 -7.15 7.38
CA PRO A 18 -5.45 -6.08 7.18
C PRO A 18 -5.35 -4.95 8.23
N GLN A 19 -5.15 -5.30 9.51
CA GLN A 19 -5.00 -4.29 10.56
C GLN A 19 -3.72 -3.48 10.41
N LEU A 20 -2.65 -4.11 9.95
CA LEU A 20 -1.39 -3.43 9.63
C LEU A 20 -1.59 -2.44 8.47
N LEU A 21 -2.28 -2.86 7.40
CA LEU A 21 -2.58 -2.01 6.25
C LEU A 21 -3.45 -0.81 6.63
N GLU A 22 -4.49 -1.02 7.43
CA GLU A 22 -5.34 0.07 7.93
C GLU A 22 -4.55 1.09 8.76
N ARG A 23 -3.61 0.63 9.60
CA ARG A 23 -2.72 1.55 10.33
C ARG A 23 -1.73 2.27 9.41
N LEU A 24 -1.25 1.59 8.37
CA LEU A 24 -0.35 2.16 7.39
C LEU A 24 -1.04 3.25 6.57
N ARG A 25 -2.30 3.06 6.18
CA ARG A 25 -3.10 4.01 5.38
C ARG A 25 -3.02 5.43 5.94
N GLY A 26 -3.27 5.59 7.24
CA GLY A 26 -3.19 6.88 7.94
C GLY A 26 -1.80 7.30 8.43
N ALA A 27 -0.75 6.51 8.18
CA ALA A 27 0.59 6.83 8.65
C ALA A 27 1.16 8.03 7.88
N ARG A 28 1.76 8.99 8.61
CA ARG A 28 2.43 10.13 7.99
C ARG A 28 3.80 9.72 7.46
N LEU A 29 4.02 10.00 6.18
CA LEU A 29 5.29 9.80 5.50
C LEU A 29 5.87 11.14 5.11
N TYR A 30 7.19 11.23 5.19
CA TYR A 30 8.01 12.40 4.86
C TYR A 30 8.83 12.11 3.62
N PHE A 31 9.09 13.14 2.82
CA PHE A 31 9.93 13.04 1.64
C PHE A 31 10.58 14.38 1.36
N GLN A 32 11.68 14.36 0.60
CA GLN A 32 12.34 15.57 0.17
C GLN A 32 11.43 16.35 -0.79
N GLN A 33 11.24 17.64 -0.53
CA GLN A 33 10.42 18.50 -1.37
C GLN A 33 11.27 18.98 -2.58
N PRO A 34 10.86 18.68 -3.83
CA PRO A 34 11.48 19.24 -5.02
C PRO A 34 11.18 20.74 -5.18
N GLU A 35 11.94 21.41 -6.06
CA GLU A 35 11.71 22.83 -6.40
C GLU A 35 10.36 23.03 -7.12
N GLU A 36 9.99 22.09 -7.99
CA GLU A 36 8.70 22.05 -8.66
C GLU A 36 7.77 21.03 -7.99
N PRO A 37 6.43 21.22 -8.03
CA PRO A 37 5.48 20.27 -7.45
C PRO A 37 5.66 18.85 -8.02
N GLY A 38 5.85 17.86 -7.14
CA GLY A 38 5.99 16.46 -7.53
C GLY A 38 6.86 15.66 -6.56
N PHE A 39 7.42 14.56 -7.06
CA PHE A 39 8.31 13.68 -6.32
C PHE A 39 9.69 13.58 -6.96
N LEU A 40 10.72 13.47 -6.12
CA LEU A 40 12.07 13.13 -6.58
C LEU A 40 12.17 11.62 -6.82
N VAL A 41 12.08 11.24 -8.09
CA VAL A 41 12.14 9.84 -8.53
C VAL A 41 13.60 9.42 -8.78
N SER A 42 14.02 8.36 -8.10
CA SER A 42 15.30 7.69 -8.32
C SER A 42 15.12 6.51 -9.28
N GLN A 43 15.94 6.48 -10.34
CA GLN A 43 15.97 5.35 -11.27
C GLN A 43 16.79 4.21 -10.67
N THR A 44 16.24 2.99 -10.67
CA THR A 44 16.94 1.79 -10.20
C THR A 44 16.84 0.67 -11.23
N GLN A 45 17.62 -0.41 -11.03
CA GLN A 45 17.55 -1.59 -11.91
C GLN A 45 16.17 -2.26 -11.87
N ASP A 46 15.45 -2.13 -10.76
CA ASP A 46 14.11 -2.70 -10.57
C ASP A 46 12.98 -1.73 -10.96
N GLY A 47 13.32 -0.55 -11.48
CA GLY A 47 12.36 0.50 -11.89
C GLY A 47 12.45 1.79 -11.06
N PRO A 48 11.63 2.80 -11.41
CA PRO A 48 11.64 4.08 -10.73
C PRO A 48 11.03 3.98 -9.32
N LEU A 49 11.66 4.63 -8.35
CA LEU A 49 11.15 4.71 -6.98
C LEU A 49 11.30 6.09 -6.35
N VAL A 50 10.47 6.37 -5.35
CA VAL A 50 10.54 7.58 -4.51
C VAL A 50 10.91 7.17 -3.08
N PRO A 51 12.04 7.63 -2.52
CA PRO A 51 12.36 7.37 -1.13
C PRO A 51 11.44 8.20 -0.21
N VAL A 52 10.77 7.53 0.72
CA VAL A 52 9.88 8.14 1.72
C VAL A 52 10.22 7.63 3.11
N PHE A 53 9.86 8.39 4.14
CA PHE A 53 10.37 8.16 5.49
C PHE A 53 9.28 8.23 6.54
N THR A 54 9.36 7.37 7.55
CA THR A 54 8.40 7.39 8.68
C THR A 54 8.73 8.45 9.74
N SER A 55 9.88 9.13 9.61
CA SER A 55 10.34 10.18 10.54
C SER A 55 11.32 11.14 9.87
N TRP A 56 11.43 12.36 10.41
CA TRP A 56 12.37 13.37 9.93
C TRP A 56 13.82 12.94 10.15
N GLU A 57 14.11 12.21 11.22
CA GLU A 57 15.45 11.69 11.50
C GLU A 57 15.92 10.73 10.40
N ARG A 58 15.02 9.88 9.90
CA ARG A 58 15.33 8.96 8.80
C ARG A 58 15.49 9.69 7.46
N LEU A 59 14.69 10.74 7.22
CA LEU A 59 14.88 11.63 6.07
C LEU A 59 16.25 12.32 6.12
N ALA A 60 16.58 12.92 7.27
CA ALA A 60 17.86 13.61 7.46
C ALA A 60 19.06 12.66 7.35
N LEU A 61 18.92 11.41 7.80
CA LEU A 61 19.94 10.39 7.63
C LEU A 61 20.20 10.07 6.15
N PHE A 62 19.16 10.11 5.32
CA PHE A 62 19.24 9.78 3.89
C PHE A 62 19.68 10.98 3.03
N ALA A 63 19.05 12.14 3.21
CA ALA A 63 19.21 13.31 2.34
C ALA A 63 19.99 14.47 2.98
N GLY A 64 20.36 14.36 4.26
CA GLY A 64 20.92 15.48 5.01
C GLY A 64 19.88 16.58 5.31
N VAL A 65 20.36 17.82 5.48
CA VAL A 65 19.48 18.99 5.67
C VAL A 65 18.81 19.33 4.33
N CYS A 66 17.49 19.21 4.26
CA CYS A 66 16.72 19.51 3.05
C CYS A 66 15.36 20.14 3.37
N ALA A 67 14.74 20.77 2.36
CA ALA A 67 13.32 21.05 2.39
C ALA A 67 12.53 19.72 2.34
N TRP A 68 11.40 19.66 3.04
CA TRP A 68 10.62 18.44 3.17
C TRP A 68 9.13 18.72 3.11
N ALA A 69 8.40 17.74 2.61
CA ALA A 69 6.95 17.69 2.63
C ALA A 69 6.48 16.40 3.33
N SER A 70 5.20 16.34 3.65
CA SER A 70 4.60 15.15 4.25
C SER A 70 3.19 14.92 3.77
N THR A 71 2.81 13.66 3.67
CA THR A 71 1.45 13.24 3.33
C THR A 71 1.12 11.91 4.01
N THR A 72 -0.12 11.43 3.92
CA THR A 72 -0.48 10.09 4.43
C THR A 72 -0.02 9.01 3.45
N ALA A 73 0.09 7.75 3.89
CA ALA A 73 0.45 6.67 2.97
C ALA A 73 -0.64 6.44 1.90
N GLU A 74 -1.89 6.66 2.26
CA GLU A 74 -3.03 6.64 1.33
C GLU A 74 -2.89 7.70 0.24
N ASP A 75 -2.78 8.97 0.65
CA ASP A 75 -2.62 10.07 -0.31
C ASP A 75 -1.35 9.87 -1.15
N LEU A 76 -0.28 9.33 -0.57
CA LEU A 76 0.96 9.06 -1.29
C LEU A 76 0.72 8.12 -2.48
N VAL A 77 0.05 6.98 -2.27
CA VAL A 77 -0.15 6.01 -3.36
C VAL A 77 -1.03 6.56 -4.47
N GLU A 78 -1.99 7.44 -4.14
CA GLU A 78 -2.85 8.10 -5.13
C GLU A 78 -2.10 9.14 -5.96
N LEU A 79 -1.08 9.77 -5.37
CA LEU A 79 -0.28 10.81 -6.00
C LEU A 79 0.91 10.25 -6.80
N LEU A 80 1.30 9.00 -6.58
CA LEU A 80 2.44 8.40 -7.29
C LEU A 80 2.15 8.29 -8.80
N PRO A 81 3.12 8.65 -9.66
CA PRO A 81 3.00 8.40 -11.09
C PRO A 81 2.89 6.90 -11.40
N GLU A 82 2.20 6.56 -12.50
CA GLU A 82 2.07 5.18 -12.95
C GLU A 82 3.44 4.50 -13.12
N GLY A 83 3.58 3.28 -12.59
CA GLY A 83 4.83 2.52 -12.61
C GLY A 83 5.90 2.96 -11.61
N VAL A 84 5.65 4.00 -10.80
CA VAL A 84 6.56 4.45 -9.73
C VAL A 84 6.12 3.90 -8.38
N ARG A 85 7.08 3.42 -7.58
CA ARG A 85 6.82 2.87 -6.24
C ARG A 85 7.49 3.72 -5.15
N ALA A 86 6.95 3.74 -3.94
CA ALA A 86 7.64 4.35 -2.81
C ALA A 86 8.52 3.32 -2.09
N LEU A 87 9.76 3.68 -1.76
CA LEU A 87 10.61 2.89 -0.86
C LEU A 87 10.61 3.53 0.51
N VAL A 88 10.00 2.86 1.49
CA VAL A 88 9.86 3.37 2.85
C VAL A 88 11.11 3.05 3.66
N ASP A 89 11.71 4.09 4.25
CA ASP A 89 12.90 4.07 5.09
C ASP A 89 14.06 3.21 4.53
N PRO A 90 14.68 3.62 3.41
CA PRO A 90 15.72 2.84 2.73
C PRO A 90 16.92 2.44 3.62
N LEU A 91 17.28 3.29 4.58
CA LEU A 91 18.38 3.04 5.54
C LEU A 91 17.87 2.52 6.89
N GLY A 92 16.58 2.22 6.99
CA GLY A 92 15.94 1.67 8.18
C GLY A 92 16.20 0.17 8.35
N PRO A 93 15.84 -0.40 9.52
CA PRO A 93 16.06 -1.82 9.80
C PRO A 93 15.15 -2.77 9.01
N ARG A 94 14.03 -2.27 8.47
CA ARG A 94 13.03 -3.03 7.71
C ARG A 94 12.46 -2.15 6.58
N PRO A 95 13.23 -1.90 5.51
CA PRO A 95 12.71 -1.16 4.36
C PRO A 95 11.63 -1.98 3.66
N PHE A 96 10.63 -1.31 3.09
CA PHE A 96 9.58 -1.97 2.32
C PHE A 96 9.06 -1.08 1.19
N LEU A 97 8.47 -1.69 0.17
CA LEU A 97 7.87 -0.99 -0.96
C LEU A 97 6.39 -0.72 -0.70
N LEU A 98 5.94 0.46 -1.11
CA LEU A 98 4.56 0.89 -1.16
C LEU A 98 4.19 1.19 -2.62
N ASP A 99 3.08 0.66 -3.08
CA ASP A 99 2.51 0.94 -4.40
C ASP A 99 0.97 0.93 -4.32
N ALA A 100 0.31 1.31 -5.41
CA ALA A 100 -1.15 1.42 -5.46
C ALA A 100 -1.89 0.11 -5.09
N THR A 101 -1.28 -1.05 -5.39
CA THR A 101 -1.90 -2.36 -5.13
C THR A 101 -1.87 -2.75 -3.65
N VAL A 102 -1.05 -2.06 -2.82
CA VAL A 102 -0.90 -2.39 -1.39
C VAL A 102 -2.19 -2.17 -0.60
N PHE A 103 -3.04 -1.25 -1.04
CA PHE A 103 -4.31 -0.91 -0.37
C PHE A 103 -5.55 -1.43 -1.09
N GLU A 104 -5.37 -2.10 -2.23
CA GLU A 104 -6.44 -2.84 -2.88
C GLU A 104 -6.80 -4.03 -1.97
N GLY A 105 -8.03 -4.04 -1.46
CA GLY A 105 -8.56 -5.21 -0.77
C GLY A 105 -8.56 -6.42 -1.72
N PRO A 106 -8.76 -7.67 -1.24
CA PRO A 106 -9.01 -8.76 -2.16
C PRO A 106 -10.19 -8.34 -3.05
N ASP A 107 -9.93 -8.17 -4.34
CA ASP A 107 -10.96 -7.90 -5.32
C ASP A 107 -12.09 -8.88 -5.08
N VAL A 108 -13.25 -8.37 -4.66
CA VAL A 108 -14.49 -9.09 -4.84
C VAL A 108 -14.76 -9.09 -6.33
N HIS A 109 -14.03 -9.93 -7.06
CA HIS A 109 -14.50 -10.46 -8.33
C HIS A 109 -15.80 -11.19 -8.00
N ALA A 110 -16.91 -10.46 -8.12
CA ALA A 110 -18.23 -11.03 -8.26
C ALA A 110 -18.16 -11.92 -9.51
N GLY A 111 -17.89 -13.20 -9.27
CA GLY A 111 -17.82 -14.21 -10.29
C GLY A 111 -19.14 -14.27 -11.02
N ASP A 112 -19.03 -14.17 -12.34
CA ASP A 112 -19.97 -14.73 -13.29
C ASP A 112 -20.25 -16.20 -12.92
N GLY A 113 -21.42 -16.42 -12.32
CA GLY A 113 -21.98 -17.74 -12.04
C GLY A 113 -23.01 -18.07 -13.10
N ALA A 114 -22.56 -18.64 -14.21
CA ALA A 114 -23.40 -19.34 -15.17
C ALA A 114 -24.24 -20.43 -14.45
N GLY A 115 -25.56 -20.27 -14.44
CA GLY A 115 -26.53 -21.29 -14.02
C GLY A 115 -27.28 -21.84 -15.22
N GLY A 116 -26.68 -22.80 -15.93
CA GLY A 116 -27.35 -23.58 -16.97
C GLY A 116 -28.08 -24.80 -16.42
N GLY A 117 -29.40 -24.87 -16.66
CA GLY A 117 -30.22 -26.09 -16.78
C GLY A 117 -30.82 -26.69 -15.49
N PRO A 118 -31.93 -27.47 -15.55
CA PRO A 118 -32.37 -28.25 -16.71
C PRO A 118 -33.83 -28.07 -17.13
N GLY A 119 -34.14 -28.54 -18.34
CA GLY A 119 -35.47 -28.55 -18.93
C GLY A 119 -36.50 -29.36 -18.15
N ARG A 120 -37.74 -28.91 -18.23
CA ARG A 120 -38.93 -29.74 -18.01
C ARG A 120 -39.76 -29.74 -19.28
N VAL A 121 -39.66 -30.85 -20.00
CA VAL A 121 -40.74 -31.35 -20.86
C VAL A 121 -41.95 -31.60 -19.98
N ALA A 122 -43.05 -30.91 -20.25
CA ALA A 122 -44.36 -31.24 -19.69
C ALA A 122 -45.20 -31.83 -20.82
N GLU A 123 -45.19 -33.16 -20.92
CA GLU A 123 -46.13 -33.92 -21.72
C GLU A 123 -46.96 -34.82 -20.79
N GLY A 124 -48.29 -34.69 -20.89
CA GLY A 124 -49.23 -35.80 -20.65
C GLY A 124 -50.06 -35.79 -19.37
N VAL A 125 -51.29 -35.26 -19.44
CA VAL A 125 -52.49 -35.92 -18.85
C VAL A 125 -53.70 -35.66 -19.78
N ARG A 126 -54.28 -36.74 -20.31
CA ARG A 126 -55.62 -36.78 -20.94
C ARG A 126 -56.70 -37.00 -19.88
N ALA A 127 -57.85 -36.33 -20.04
CA ALA A 127 -59.22 -36.70 -19.64
C ALA A 127 -60.08 -35.42 -19.79
N ARG A 128 -61.20 -35.32 -20.50
CA ARG A 128 -62.16 -36.22 -21.15
C ARG A 128 -62.71 -35.51 -22.39
#